data_AF-A0AAE1ENG8-F1
#
_entry.id   AF-A0AAE1ENG8-F1
#
_cell.length_a   1.000
_cell.length_b   1.000
_cell.length_c   1.000
_cell.angle_alpha   90.00
_cell.angle_beta   90.00
_cell.angle_gamma   90.00
#
_symmetry.space_group_name_H-M   'P 1'
#
loop_
_entity.id
_entity.type
_entity.pdbx_description
1 polymer ?
#
loop_
_entity_poly.entity_id
_entity_poly.type
_entity_poly.pdbx_seq_one_letter_code
_entity_poly.pdbx_strand_id
1 'polypeptide(L)'
;MRQRDNEGGGGGDDARPLSEASSCCDPTDPAVRFREKARTQRPLTRYLPVRSEQNFDLKQHIESAGHQIELCPYIHVTSTACRGYLHKLGSKFRTWQKRWFVFDRSKRALVYYSDKSEGKPRGGAYFQAIEEVYVDHLHSVKSPNPKLTFCVKTYERTFHLMAPSPEAMRIWIDIIFTGAEGYREFQGGT
;
A
#
# COMPACT_ATOMS: atom_id res chain seq x y z
N MET A 1 -13.31 -64.65 -41.15
CA MET A 1 -12.23 -63.65 -41.33
C MET A 1 -11.77 -63.22 -39.94
N ARG A 2 -10.49 -63.26 -39.51
CA ARG A 2 -9.18 -62.92 -40.15
C ARG A 2 -9.13 -61.46 -40.63
N GLN A 3 -8.16 -60.59 -40.34
CA GLN A 3 -6.97 -60.52 -39.46
C GLN A 3 -6.79 -59.00 -39.12
N ARG A 4 -6.21 -58.47 -38.02
CA ARG A 4 -5.17 -58.87 -37.04
C ARG A 4 -3.72 -58.72 -37.55
N ASP A 5 -2.81 -58.36 -36.62
CA ASP A 5 -1.34 -58.19 -36.80
C ASP A 5 -0.90 -56.88 -37.52
N ASN A 6 0.15 -56.15 -37.10
CA ASN A 6 0.95 -56.12 -35.85
C ASN A 6 1.75 -54.78 -35.73
N GLU A 7 2.52 -54.58 -34.63
CA GLU A 7 3.68 -53.64 -34.47
C GLU A 7 3.39 -52.12 -34.31
N GLY A 8 4.19 -51.30 -33.60
CA GLY A 8 5.37 -51.53 -32.73
C GLY A 8 6.37 -50.35 -32.78
N GLY A 9 7.10 -49.92 -31.74
CA GLY A 9 7.08 -50.23 -30.29
C GLY A 9 8.24 -49.54 -29.52
N GLY A 10 8.08 -49.28 -28.21
CA GLY A 10 9.07 -48.61 -27.30
C GLY A 10 8.63 -47.23 -26.79
N GLY A 11 9.07 -46.71 -25.63
CA GLY A 11 9.94 -47.27 -24.58
C GLY A 11 11.05 -46.30 -24.12
N GLY A 12 10.87 -45.60 -22.99
CA GLY A 12 11.89 -44.73 -22.40
C GLY A 12 11.35 -43.78 -21.31
N ASP A 13 11.96 -43.80 -20.12
CA ASP A 13 11.55 -43.01 -18.95
C ASP A 13 12.40 -41.73 -18.79
N ASP A 14 11.86 -40.56 -19.15
CA ASP A 14 12.52 -39.26 -18.94
C ASP A 14 12.46 -38.78 -17.47
N ALA A 15 13.12 -39.53 -16.59
CA ALA A 15 13.39 -39.10 -15.22
C ALA A 15 14.50 -38.04 -15.18
N ARG A 16 14.25 -36.92 -14.47
CA ARG A 16 15.21 -35.80 -14.40
C ARG A 16 16.53 -36.25 -13.76
N PRO A 17 17.70 -35.98 -14.38
CA PRO A 17 18.98 -36.32 -13.77
C PRO A 17 19.23 -35.50 -12.50
N LEU A 18 19.45 -36.20 -11.39
CA LEU A 18 19.99 -35.60 -10.17
C LEU A 18 21.50 -35.41 -10.35
N SER A 19 22.01 -34.20 -10.10
CA SER A 19 23.45 -33.93 -10.15
C SER A 19 24.11 -34.39 -8.85
N GLU A 20 24.81 -35.53 -8.91
CA GLU A 20 25.59 -36.02 -7.78
C GLU A 20 26.76 -35.08 -7.48
N ALA A 21 26.92 -34.72 -6.20
CA ALA A 21 28.03 -33.89 -5.74
C ALA A 21 29.32 -34.71 -5.63
N SER A 22 30.06 -34.82 -6.74
CA SER A 22 31.36 -35.49 -6.74
C SER A 22 32.38 -34.70 -5.91
N SER A 23 32.78 -35.25 -4.76
CA SER A 23 33.89 -34.77 -3.96
C SER A 23 35.17 -35.55 -4.31
N CYS A 24 36.07 -34.91 -5.06
CA CYS A 24 37.47 -35.32 -5.12
C CYS A 24 38.36 -34.09 -4.87
N CYS A 25 39.29 -34.22 -3.93
CA CYS A 25 40.22 -33.16 -3.56
C CYS A 25 41.63 -33.53 -4.02
N ASP A 26 42.30 -32.57 -4.68
CA ASP A 26 43.70 -32.69 -5.11
C ASP A 26 44.44 -31.38 -4.73
N PRO A 27 45.52 -31.41 -3.90
CA PRO A 27 46.03 -30.20 -3.25
C PRO A 27 47.42 -29.75 -3.73
N THR A 28 47.51 -28.98 -4.82
CA THR A 28 48.78 -28.33 -5.26
C THR A 28 48.63 -26.88 -5.78
N ASP A 29 48.83 -25.91 -4.88
CA ASP A 29 49.22 -24.48 -5.10
C ASP A 29 48.45 -23.57 -6.09
N PRO A 30 48.61 -22.21 -6.04
CA PRO A 30 49.18 -21.40 -4.97
C PRO A 30 48.18 -20.39 -4.36
N ALA A 31 48.58 -19.78 -3.24
CA ALA A 31 47.72 -18.95 -2.39
C ALA A 31 47.12 -17.70 -3.10
N VAL A 32 45.82 -17.76 -3.39
CA VAL A 32 45.04 -16.58 -3.81
C VAL A 32 44.94 -15.60 -2.63
N ARG A 33 45.61 -14.45 -2.75
CA ARG A 33 45.49 -13.35 -1.77
C ARG A 33 44.05 -12.84 -1.73
N PHE A 34 43.30 -13.22 -0.70
CA PHE A 34 41.99 -12.63 -0.43
C PHE A 34 42.15 -11.12 -0.23
N ARG A 35 41.71 -10.34 -1.24
CA ARG A 35 41.59 -8.90 -1.09
C ARG A 35 40.51 -8.62 -0.07
N GLU A 36 40.91 -8.14 1.10
CA GLU A 36 40.01 -7.83 2.21
C GLU A 36 39.02 -6.74 1.79
N LYS A 37 37.86 -7.18 1.31
CA LYS A 37 36.71 -6.30 1.09
C LYS A 37 36.23 -5.90 2.47
N ALA A 38 36.64 -4.72 2.92
CA ALA A 38 36.16 -4.11 4.15
C ALA A 38 34.65 -4.29 4.23
N ARG A 39 34.18 -5.06 5.22
CA ARG A 39 32.75 -5.25 5.48
C ARG A 39 32.21 -3.96 6.10
N THR A 40 32.06 -2.93 5.28
CA THR A 40 31.02 -1.93 5.46
C THR A 40 29.70 -2.66 5.37
N GLN A 41 29.30 -3.29 6.48
CA GLN A 41 27.95 -3.77 6.67
C GLN A 41 27.05 -2.55 6.48
N ARG A 42 26.36 -2.51 5.33
CA ARG A 42 25.17 -1.66 5.21
C ARG A 42 24.29 -2.09 6.38
N PRO A 43 23.96 -1.18 7.32
CA PRO A 43 23.34 -1.58 8.59
C PRO A 43 22.10 -2.39 8.27
N LEU A 44 22.05 -3.61 8.80
CA LEU A 44 21.00 -4.58 8.47
C LEU A 44 19.67 -4.07 9.01
N THR A 45 18.92 -3.40 8.14
CA THR A 45 17.48 -3.11 8.22
C THR A 45 17.01 -2.28 9.42
N ARG A 46 16.21 -1.24 9.18
CA ARG A 46 15.56 -0.45 10.25
C ARG A 46 14.38 -1.20 10.89
N TYR A 47 14.59 -2.43 11.37
CA TYR A 47 13.56 -3.23 12.09
C TYR A 47 13.41 -2.85 13.57
N LEU A 48 13.72 -1.60 13.92
CA LEU A 48 13.11 -0.95 15.07
C LEU A 48 11.95 -0.11 14.51
N PRO A 49 10.69 -0.47 14.78
CA PRO A 49 9.56 0.40 14.47
C PRO A 49 9.77 1.73 15.21
N VAL A 50 9.28 2.84 14.65
CA VAL A 50 9.37 4.16 15.30
C VAL A 50 8.36 4.20 16.45
N ARG A 51 8.72 3.55 17.57
CA ARG A 51 7.88 3.24 18.74
C ARG A 51 7.58 4.45 19.64
N SER A 52 7.43 5.63 19.05
CA SER A 52 6.83 6.78 19.72
C SER A 52 5.97 7.59 18.74
N GLU A 53 4.65 7.63 19.00
CA GLU A 53 3.72 8.50 18.25
C GLU A 53 4.16 9.97 18.25
N GLN A 54 4.90 10.35 19.31
CA GLN A 54 5.51 11.64 19.61
C GLN A 54 6.46 12.15 18.50
N ASN A 55 7.18 11.26 17.80
CA ASN A 55 8.20 11.62 16.82
C ASN A 55 7.91 11.13 15.40
N PHE A 56 6.74 10.54 15.14
CA PHE A 56 6.36 10.09 13.79
C PHE A 56 6.06 11.30 12.90
N ASP A 57 6.73 11.39 11.74
CA ASP A 57 6.47 12.39 10.70
C ASP A 57 5.75 11.74 9.50
N LEU A 58 4.52 12.19 9.24
CA LEU A 58 3.68 11.70 8.14
C LEU A 58 4.24 12.01 6.75
N LYS A 59 4.86 13.19 6.55
CA LYS A 59 5.45 13.57 5.26
C LYS A 59 6.63 12.66 4.95
N GLN A 60 7.54 12.50 5.92
CA GLN A 60 8.70 11.61 5.78
C GLN A 60 8.29 10.14 5.61
N HIS A 61 7.25 9.67 6.30
CA HIS A 61 6.74 8.30 6.14
C HIS A 61 6.26 8.05 4.70
N ILE A 62 5.42 8.93 4.15
CA ILE A 62 4.87 8.81 2.80
C ILE A 62 5.95 8.96 1.73
N GLU A 63 6.92 9.86 1.92
CA GLU A 63 8.10 9.94 1.06
C GLU A 63 8.94 8.65 1.10
N SER A 64 9.05 8.01 2.27
CA SER A 64 9.76 6.73 2.41
C SER A 64 9.00 5.53 1.80
N ALA A 65 7.69 5.64 1.59
CA ALA A 65 6.90 4.69 0.79
C ALA A 65 7.11 4.87 -0.74
N GLY A 66 7.85 5.91 -1.15
CA GLY A 66 8.21 6.18 -2.55
C GLY A 66 7.40 7.29 -3.22
N HIS A 67 6.54 8.00 -2.48
CA HIS A 67 5.67 9.03 -3.04
C HIS A 67 6.37 10.37 -3.26
N GLN A 68 6.26 10.90 -4.48
CA GLN A 68 6.86 12.18 -4.88
C GLN A 68 5.87 13.33 -4.60
N ILE A 69 5.65 13.64 -3.32
CA ILE A 69 4.63 14.60 -2.85
C ILE A 69 4.73 15.96 -3.57
N GLU A 70 5.95 16.46 -3.80
CA GLU A 70 6.21 17.73 -4.49
C GLU A 70 5.69 17.79 -5.94
N LEU A 71 5.54 16.64 -6.60
CA LEU A 71 4.99 16.53 -7.96
C LEU A 71 3.46 16.38 -7.98
N CYS A 72 2.79 16.36 -6.83
CA CYS A 72 1.35 16.17 -6.71
C CYS A 72 0.63 17.41 -6.10
N PRO A 73 0.40 18.49 -6.89
CA PRO A 73 -0.11 19.79 -6.41
C PRO A 73 -1.56 19.76 -5.87
N TYR A 74 -2.21 18.60 -5.89
CA TYR A 74 -3.58 18.41 -5.39
C TYR A 74 -3.66 18.16 -3.87
N ILE A 75 -2.52 17.86 -3.24
CA ILE A 75 -2.40 17.52 -1.82
C ILE A 75 -1.35 18.39 -1.13
N HIS A 76 -1.50 18.58 0.17
CA HIS A 76 -0.58 19.31 1.03
C HIS A 76 -0.34 18.45 2.28
N VAL A 77 0.83 17.83 2.38
CA VAL A 77 1.20 16.91 3.47
C VAL A 77 2.16 17.62 4.43
N THR A 78 1.88 17.54 5.72
CA THR A 78 2.76 17.94 6.83
C THR A 78 3.04 16.72 7.72
N SER A 79 3.92 16.88 8.71
CA SER A 79 4.26 15.83 9.69
C SER A 79 3.06 15.27 10.47
N THR A 80 1.95 16.02 10.57
CA THR A 80 0.77 15.67 11.36
C THR A 80 -0.54 15.62 10.56
N ALA A 81 -0.58 16.08 9.30
CA ALA A 81 -1.82 16.21 8.55
C ALA A 81 -1.65 16.10 7.03
N CYS A 82 -2.72 15.75 6.33
CA CYS A 82 -2.81 15.85 4.87
C CYS A 82 -4.10 16.56 4.46
N ARG A 83 -4.01 17.47 3.48
CA ARG A 83 -5.12 18.30 3.01
C ARG A 83 -5.22 18.28 1.50
N GLY A 84 -6.44 18.27 0.96
CA GLY A 84 -6.64 18.26 -0.48
C GLY A 84 -8.11 18.18 -0.90
N TYR A 85 -8.37 18.38 -2.18
CA TYR A 85 -9.72 18.25 -2.74
C TYR A 85 -9.97 16.84 -3.28
N LEU A 86 -11.05 16.22 -2.83
CA LEU A 86 -11.60 14.98 -3.39
C LEU A 86 -13.06 15.21 -3.83
N HIS A 87 -13.51 14.45 -4.82
CA HIS A 87 -14.94 14.36 -5.13
C HIS A 87 -15.54 13.24 -4.28
N LYS A 88 -16.42 13.59 -3.33
CA LYS A 88 -17.14 12.65 -2.48
C LYS A 88 -18.51 12.37 -3.08
N LEU A 89 -18.92 11.11 -3.13
CA LEU A 89 -20.30 10.76 -3.48
C LEU A 89 -21.26 11.06 -2.31
N GLY A 90 -22.38 11.72 -2.62
CA GLY A 90 -23.48 11.95 -1.68
C GLY A 90 -24.17 10.63 -1.27
N SER A 91 -24.61 10.55 -0.02
CA SER A 91 -25.34 9.36 0.47
C SER A 91 -26.78 9.35 -0.05
N LYS A 92 -27.58 10.41 0.25
CA LYS A 92 -29.01 10.49 -0.13
C LYS A 92 -29.24 10.65 -1.64
N PHE A 93 -28.54 11.59 -2.27
CA PHE A 93 -28.82 11.98 -3.67
C PHE A 93 -27.83 11.41 -4.70
N ARG A 94 -26.83 10.60 -4.26
CA ARG A 94 -25.82 9.96 -5.13
C ARG A 94 -25.17 10.91 -6.16
N THR A 95 -25.02 12.19 -5.82
CA THR A 95 -24.30 13.19 -6.63
C THR A 95 -22.83 13.29 -6.18
N TRP A 96 -21.91 13.37 -7.13
CA TRP A 96 -20.50 13.64 -6.83
C TRP A 96 -20.30 15.11 -6.48
N GLN A 97 -19.51 15.37 -5.43
CA GLN A 97 -19.41 16.69 -4.81
C GLN A 97 -17.96 16.96 -4.38
N LYS A 98 -17.33 18.00 -4.94
CA LYS A 98 -15.98 18.44 -4.54
C LYS A 98 -16.01 18.91 -3.08
N ARG A 99 -15.16 18.35 -2.23
CA ARG A 99 -15.02 18.70 -0.81
C ARG A 99 -13.55 18.75 -0.44
N TRP A 100 -13.21 19.63 0.50
CA TRP A 100 -11.88 19.71 1.08
C TRP A 100 -11.77 18.68 2.19
N PHE A 101 -10.88 17.70 2.03
CA PHE A 101 -10.59 16.68 3.03
C PHE A 101 -9.35 17.07 3.83
N VAL A 102 -9.40 16.79 5.13
CA VAL A 102 -8.33 17.00 6.09
C VAL A 102 -8.19 15.70 6.89
N PHE A 103 -7.07 15.01 6.67
CA PHE A 103 -6.57 13.98 7.56
C PHE A 103 -5.74 14.66 8.65
N ASP A 104 -6.03 14.37 9.91
CA ASP A 104 -5.41 15.01 11.07
C ASP A 104 -5.02 13.93 12.10
N ARG A 105 -3.72 13.71 12.29
CA ARG A 105 -3.20 12.71 13.25
C ARG A 105 -3.51 13.10 14.69
N SER A 106 -3.39 14.38 15.04
CA SER A 106 -3.62 14.87 16.41
C SER A 106 -5.09 14.72 16.84
N LYS A 107 -6.03 14.85 15.89
CA LYS A 107 -7.47 14.57 16.11
C LYS A 107 -7.86 13.10 15.82
N ARG A 108 -6.91 12.27 15.38
CA ARG A 108 -7.11 10.89 14.90
C ARG A 108 -8.32 10.75 13.96
N ALA A 109 -8.47 11.67 13.01
CA ALA A 109 -9.68 11.79 12.19
C ALA A 109 -9.43 12.22 10.74
N LEU A 110 -10.29 11.72 9.83
CA LEU A 110 -10.46 12.17 8.46
C LEU A 110 -11.76 12.98 8.37
N VAL A 111 -11.65 14.29 8.25
CA VAL A 111 -12.78 15.24 8.25
C VAL A 111 -12.92 15.89 6.86
N TYR A 112 -14.12 16.25 6.44
CA TYR A 112 -14.32 17.02 5.21
C TYR A 112 -15.20 18.27 5.40
N TYR A 113 -14.90 19.28 4.60
CA TYR A 113 -15.45 20.63 4.63
C TYR A 113 -16.04 21.01 3.27
N SER A 114 -16.75 22.13 3.22
CA SER A 114 -17.21 22.72 1.95
C SER A 114 -16.03 22.96 1.00
N ASP A 115 -14.96 23.56 1.53
CA ASP A 115 -13.83 24.14 0.82
C ASP A 115 -12.64 24.36 1.78
N LYS A 116 -11.54 24.94 1.26
CA LYS A 116 -10.27 25.17 1.97
C LYS A 116 -10.31 26.15 3.15
N SER A 117 -11.45 26.77 3.47
CA SER A 117 -11.60 27.61 4.67
C SER A 117 -11.60 26.83 5.98
N GLU A 118 -11.77 25.49 5.93
CA GLU A 118 -11.82 24.60 7.10
C GLU A 118 -12.84 25.04 8.19
N GLY A 119 -13.87 25.80 7.81
CA GLY A 119 -14.88 26.37 8.71
C GLY A 119 -15.80 25.34 9.38
N LYS A 120 -17.07 25.24 8.96
CA LYS A 120 -17.97 24.22 9.53
C LYS A 120 -17.70 22.83 8.91
N PRO A 121 -17.31 21.81 9.71
CA PRO A 121 -17.14 20.45 9.19
C PRO A 121 -18.48 19.90 8.69
N ARG A 122 -18.44 19.15 7.59
CA ARG A 122 -19.61 18.56 6.90
C ARG A 122 -19.76 17.06 7.17
N GLY A 123 -18.86 16.49 7.97
CA GLY A 123 -18.77 15.07 8.32
C GLY A 123 -17.33 14.59 8.28
N GLY A 124 -17.13 13.30 8.60
CA GLY A 124 -15.82 12.65 8.65
C GLY A 124 -15.92 11.25 9.24
N ALA A 125 -14.79 10.69 9.63
CA ALA A 125 -14.67 9.50 10.46
C ALA A 125 -13.41 9.59 11.35
N TYR A 126 -13.48 9.04 12.56
CA TYR A 126 -12.29 8.78 13.36
C TYR A 126 -11.55 7.56 12.81
N PHE A 127 -10.22 7.50 12.96
CA PHE A 127 -9.41 6.40 12.43
C PHE A 127 -9.84 5.04 13.01
N GLN A 128 -10.22 5.00 14.29
CA GLN A 128 -10.78 3.82 14.97
C GLN A 128 -12.05 3.24 14.33
N ALA A 129 -12.75 4.04 13.52
CA ALA A 129 -13.97 3.62 12.83
C ALA A 129 -13.70 3.12 11.40
N ILE A 130 -12.47 3.23 10.90
CA ILE A 130 -12.09 2.81 9.54
C ILE A 130 -11.69 1.33 9.58
N GLU A 131 -12.45 0.50 8.87
CA GLU A 131 -12.20 -0.94 8.78
C GLU A 131 -11.22 -1.26 7.64
N GLU A 132 -11.45 -0.64 6.48
CA GLU A 132 -10.82 -0.96 5.20
C GLU A 132 -10.68 0.30 4.33
N VAL A 133 -9.62 0.36 3.54
CA VAL A 133 -9.41 1.34 2.47
C VAL A 133 -9.01 0.59 1.21
N TYR A 134 -9.70 0.80 0.09
CA TYR A 134 -9.47 0.04 -1.15
C TYR A 134 -9.87 0.82 -2.41
N VAL A 135 -9.27 0.48 -3.56
CA VAL A 135 -9.68 0.99 -4.88
C VAL A 135 -10.97 0.30 -5.33
N ASP A 136 -11.93 1.03 -5.90
CA ASP A 136 -13.22 0.49 -6.33
C ASP A 136 -13.11 -0.24 -7.68
N HIS A 137 -12.36 -1.35 -7.71
CA HIS A 137 -12.14 -2.17 -8.91
C HIS A 137 -13.41 -2.79 -9.49
N LEU A 138 -14.47 -2.94 -8.68
CA LEU A 138 -15.77 -3.46 -9.10
C LEU A 138 -16.69 -2.37 -9.67
N HIS A 139 -16.27 -1.10 -9.61
CA HIS A 139 -17.06 0.07 -9.99
C HIS A 139 -18.44 0.09 -9.31
N SER A 140 -18.47 -0.19 -8.01
CA SER A 140 -19.66 -0.31 -7.14
C SER A 140 -20.63 0.88 -7.25
N VAL A 141 -20.14 2.04 -7.68
CA VAL A 141 -20.91 3.25 -7.94
C VAL A 141 -20.63 3.83 -9.32
N LYS A 142 -21.63 4.48 -9.90
CA LYS A 142 -21.50 5.23 -11.16
C LYS A 142 -20.58 6.45 -10.97
N SER A 143 -19.28 6.25 -11.14
CA SER A 143 -18.23 7.26 -11.04
C SER A 143 -17.91 7.88 -12.41
N PRO A 144 -17.81 9.22 -12.52
CA PRO A 144 -17.25 9.90 -13.68
C PRO A 144 -15.82 9.48 -14.04
N ASN A 145 -15.02 8.99 -13.09
CA ASN A 145 -13.71 8.41 -13.37
C ASN A 145 -13.44 7.21 -12.43
N PRO A 146 -13.90 6.00 -12.79
CA PRO A 146 -13.79 4.82 -11.92
C PRO A 146 -12.34 4.45 -11.60
N LYS A 147 -11.39 4.67 -12.53
CA LYS A 147 -9.95 4.42 -12.33
C LYS A 147 -9.29 5.30 -11.25
N LEU A 148 -9.94 6.39 -10.86
CA LEU A 148 -9.52 7.28 -9.77
C LEU A 148 -10.44 7.19 -8.54
N THR A 149 -11.27 6.15 -8.46
CA THR A 149 -12.28 5.97 -7.40
C THR A 149 -11.82 4.95 -6.37
N PHE A 150 -11.93 5.32 -5.10
CA PHE A 150 -11.58 4.49 -3.95
C PHE A 150 -12.62 4.63 -2.84
N CYS A 151 -12.62 3.65 -1.94
CA CYS A 151 -13.54 3.54 -0.83
C CYS A 151 -12.79 3.61 0.50
N VAL A 152 -13.37 4.34 1.45
CA VAL A 152 -13.03 4.26 2.88
C VAL A 152 -14.26 3.68 3.59
N LYS A 153 -14.15 2.45 4.07
CA LYS A 153 -15.22 1.72 4.75
C LYS A 153 -15.15 1.98 6.25
N THR A 154 -16.30 2.27 6.86
CA THR A 154 -16.43 2.45 8.31
C THR A 154 -17.66 1.71 8.82
N TYR A 155 -17.68 1.40 10.13
CA TYR A 155 -18.83 0.76 10.79
C TYR A 155 -20.18 1.43 10.49
N GLU A 156 -20.20 2.75 10.26
CA GLU A 156 -21.41 3.52 9.93
C GLU A 156 -21.73 3.54 8.42
N ARG A 157 -20.72 3.57 7.54
CA ARG A 157 -20.86 3.89 6.10
C ARG A 157 -19.58 3.71 5.28
N THR A 158 -19.74 3.47 3.98
CA THR A 158 -18.65 3.58 2.99
C THR A 158 -18.62 4.95 2.31
N PHE A 159 -17.50 5.66 2.44
CA PHE A 159 -17.20 6.85 1.65
C PHE A 159 -16.64 6.44 0.30
N HIS A 160 -17.40 6.70 -0.76
CA HIS A 160 -16.90 6.59 -2.12
C HIS A 160 -16.29 7.94 -2.50
N LEU A 161 -15.00 7.94 -2.80
CA LEU A 161 -14.15 9.10 -3.03
C LEU A 161 -13.47 8.98 -4.39
N MET A 162 -13.28 10.10 -5.08
CA MET A 162 -12.60 10.14 -6.37
C MET A 162 -11.53 11.23 -6.35
N ALA A 163 -10.30 10.82 -6.67
CA ALA A 163 -9.12 11.67 -6.68
C ALA A 163 -8.99 12.47 -8.00
N PRO A 164 -8.27 13.60 -8.00
CA PRO A 164 -7.98 14.36 -9.22
C PRO A 164 -6.88 13.75 -10.09
N SER A 165 -6.04 12.87 -9.55
CA SER A 165 -4.97 12.17 -10.29
C SER A 165 -4.69 10.78 -9.69
N PRO A 166 -4.01 9.86 -10.41
CA PRO A 166 -3.61 8.56 -9.86
C PRO A 166 -2.71 8.70 -8.63
N GLU A 167 -1.76 9.62 -8.67
CA GLU A 167 -0.80 9.83 -7.56
C GLU A 167 -1.50 10.39 -6.31
N ALA A 168 -2.43 11.34 -6.49
CA ALA A 168 -3.27 11.82 -5.40
C ALA A 168 -4.13 10.69 -4.80
N MET A 169 -4.63 9.75 -5.62
CA MET A 169 -5.38 8.60 -5.11
C MET A 169 -4.53 7.71 -4.20
N ARG A 170 -3.32 7.34 -4.66
CA ARG A 170 -2.41 6.47 -3.90
C ARG A 170 -2.00 7.12 -2.58
N ILE A 171 -1.55 8.38 -2.63
CA ILE A 171 -1.15 9.09 -1.41
C ILE A 171 -2.32 9.25 -0.42
N TRP A 172 -3.56 9.47 -0.90
CA TRP A 172 -4.72 9.48 0.00
C TRP A 172 -5.03 8.10 0.60
N ILE A 173 -4.89 7.01 -0.15
CA ILE A 173 -5.08 5.65 0.36
C ILE A 173 -4.04 5.36 1.45
N ASP A 174 -2.76 5.49 1.13
CA ASP A 174 -1.64 5.20 2.03
C ASP A 174 -1.73 6.03 3.33
N ILE A 175 -2.01 7.34 3.24
CA ILE A 175 -2.16 8.21 4.42
C ILE A 175 -3.31 7.75 5.32
N ILE A 176 -4.47 7.43 4.75
CA ILE A 176 -5.64 6.98 5.54
C ILE A 176 -5.35 5.60 6.16
N PHE A 177 -4.65 4.73 5.44
CA PHE A 177 -4.22 3.41 5.89
C PHE A 177 -3.24 3.52 7.07
N THR A 178 -2.16 4.31 6.95
CA THR A 178 -1.23 4.66 8.05
C THR A 178 -1.97 5.14 9.31
N GLY A 179 -3.00 5.98 9.15
CA GLY A 179 -3.80 6.48 10.27
C GLY A 179 -4.67 5.42 10.94
N ALA A 180 -5.23 4.49 10.17
CA ALA A 180 -6.11 3.42 10.67
C ALA A 180 -5.33 2.26 11.31
N GLU A 181 -4.23 1.82 10.70
CA GLU A 181 -3.38 0.76 11.26
C GLU A 181 -2.73 1.20 12.59
N GLY A 182 -2.26 2.45 12.66
CA GLY A 182 -1.76 3.07 13.89
C GLY A 182 -2.82 3.29 14.99
N TYR A 183 -4.05 2.80 14.81
CA TYR A 183 -5.00 2.58 15.90
C TYR A 183 -5.07 1.09 16.30
N ARG A 184 -5.12 0.17 15.32
CA ARG A 184 -5.34 -1.26 15.54
C ARG A 184 -4.21 -1.92 16.34
N GLU A 185 -2.96 -1.51 16.15
CA GLU A 185 -1.81 -2.06 16.89
C GLU A 185 -1.90 -1.84 18.42
N PHE A 186 -2.63 -0.81 18.88
CA PHE A 186 -2.75 -0.48 20.30
C PHE A 186 -3.91 -1.20 21.03
N GLN A 187 -4.74 -1.98 20.32
CA GLN A 187 -5.83 -2.75 20.92
C GLN A 187 -5.50 -4.23 21.18
N GLY A 188 -4.37 -4.74 20.68
CA GLY A 188 -3.93 -6.13 20.89
C GLY A 188 -3.30 -6.41 22.26
N GLY A 189 -3.81 -5.79 23.33
CA GLY A 189 -3.12 -5.64 24.62
C GLY A 189 -3.96 -5.84 25.87
N THR A 190 -4.95 -6.74 25.83
CA THR A 190 -5.73 -7.22 26.99
C THR A 190 -6.04 -8.70 26.85
#